data_AF-A0A836UEY6-F1
#
_entry.id   AF-A0A836UEY6-F1
#
_cell.length_a   1.000
_cell.length_b   1.000
_cell.length_c   1.000
_cell.angle_alpha   90.00
_cell.angle_beta   90.00
_cell.angle_gamma   90.00
#
_symmetry.space_group_name_H-M   'P 1'
#
loop_
_entity.id
_entity.type
_entity.pdbx_description
1 polymer ?
#
loop_
_entity_poly.entity_id
_entity_poly.type
_entity_poly.pdbx_seq_one_letter_code
_entity_poly.pdbx_strand_id
1 'polypeptide(L)'
;GEFVAILDADHIPEANFLSRMLGYFRDEKLGFVQSPHAFSNFDTFQGRVNYEKGRFWDEGQLFYKVIQPARNTTNSVIFAGSAALFRREALKDVGYIATET
;
A
#
# COMPACT_ATOMS: atom_id res chain seq x y z
N GLY A 1 7.85 19.03 2.07
CA GLY A 1 6.84 18.72 1.02
C GLY A 1 5.49 18.46 1.66
N GLU A 2 4.40 18.68 0.92
CA GLU A 2 3.02 18.49 1.38
C GLU A 2 2.69 17.01 1.69
N PHE A 3 3.26 16.09 0.91
CA PHE A 3 3.07 14.65 1.07
C PHE A 3 4.33 13.94 1.57
N VAL A 4 4.14 12.78 2.19
CA VAL A 4 5.20 11.87 2.67
C VAL A 4 4.99 10.50 2.06
N ALA A 5 5.95 10.02 1.27
CA ALA A 5 5.95 8.64 0.79
C ALA A 5 6.75 7.76 1.77
N ILE A 6 6.23 6.58 2.08
CA ILE A 6 6.92 5.57 2.88
C ILE A 6 7.14 4.35 1.99
N LEU A 7 8.41 3.98 1.81
CA LEU A 7 8.87 2.84 1.02
C LEU A 7 9.98 2.14 1.80
N ASP A 8 9.88 0.83 1.88
CA ASP A 8 10.95 -0.03 2.39
C ASP A 8 12.08 -0.10 1.38
N ALA A 9 13.28 -0.45 1.85
CA ALA A 9 14.48 -0.48 1.03
C ALA A 9 14.42 -1.50 -0.13
N ASP A 10 13.58 -2.51 -0.02
CA ASP A 10 13.36 -3.59 -1.00
C ASP A 10 12.14 -3.34 -1.91
N HIS A 11 11.32 -2.33 -1.62
CA HIS A 11 10.19 -1.96 -2.46
C HIS A 11 10.61 -0.98 -3.56
N ILE A 12 10.73 -1.50 -4.78
CA ILE A 12 11.03 -0.72 -5.97
C ILE A 12 9.71 -0.17 -6.55
N PRO A 13 9.42 1.14 -6.45
CA PRO A 13 8.18 1.70 -6.98
C PRO A 13 8.18 1.72 -8.51
N GLU A 14 7.01 1.55 -9.12
CA GLU A 14 6.84 1.83 -10.54
C GLU A 14 7.08 3.32 -10.83
N ALA A 15 7.53 3.64 -12.06
CA ALA A 15 7.80 5.02 -12.47
C ALA A 15 6.60 5.97 -12.34
N ASN A 16 5.38 5.42 -12.34
CA ASN A 16 4.12 6.15 -12.20
C ASN A 16 3.54 6.12 -10.76
N PHE A 17 4.28 5.61 -9.76
CA PHE A 17 3.80 5.44 -8.39
C PHE A 17 3.17 6.72 -7.83
N LEU A 18 3.91 7.84 -7.88
CA LEU A 18 3.42 9.13 -7.37
C LEU A 18 2.25 9.68 -8.18
N SER A 19 2.30 9.63 -9.51
CA SER A 19 1.25 10.17 -10.36
C SER A 19 -0.07 9.40 -10.23
N ARG A 20 0.00 8.08 -9.96
CA ARG A 20 -1.18 7.26 -9.66
C ARG A 20 -1.77 7.52 -8.27
N MET A 21 -0.95 7.89 -7.28
CA MET A 21 -1.41 8.08 -5.90
C MET A 21 -1.85 9.51 -5.58
N LEU A 22 -1.15 10.52 -6.11
CA LEU A 22 -1.44 11.94 -5.82
C LEU A 22 -2.86 12.35 -6.22
N GLY A 23 -3.44 11.70 -7.25
CA GLY A 23 -4.78 12.01 -7.73
C GLY A 23 -5.91 11.77 -6.71
N TYR A 24 -5.69 10.94 -5.68
CA TYR A 24 -6.66 10.68 -4.63
C TYR A 24 -6.75 11.84 -3.62
N PHE A 25 -5.66 12.59 -3.42
CA PHE A 25 -5.61 13.73 -2.49
C PHE A 25 -6.36 14.98 -2.97
N ARG A 26 -7.13 14.87 -4.07
CA ARG A 26 -8.16 15.84 -4.43
C ARG A 26 -9.23 15.95 -3.35
N ASP A 27 -9.46 14.88 -2.59
CA ASP A 27 -10.19 14.96 -1.33
C ASP A 27 -9.28 15.55 -0.24
N GLU A 28 -9.62 16.76 0.22
CA GLU A 28 -8.89 17.46 1.27
C GLU A 28 -8.92 16.72 2.61
N LYS A 29 -9.92 15.86 2.84
CA LYS A 29 -10.07 15.07 4.06
C LYS A 29 -9.29 13.76 4.00
N LEU A 30 -8.71 13.39 2.86
CA LEU A 30 -7.95 12.15 2.73
C LEU A 30 -6.60 12.27 3.46
N GLY A 31 -6.41 11.42 4.47
CA GLY A 31 -5.19 11.36 5.26
C GLY A 31 -4.05 10.60 4.58
N PHE A 32 -4.35 9.44 3.96
CA PHE A 32 -3.34 8.62 3.29
C PHE A 32 -3.95 7.71 2.22
N VAL A 33 -3.08 7.17 1.36
CA VAL A 33 -3.39 6.16 0.35
C VAL A 33 -2.42 4.99 0.52
N GLN A 34 -2.94 3.77 0.61
CA GLN A 34 -2.16 2.53 0.63
C GLN A 34 -2.21 1.87 -0.76
N SER A 35 -1.06 1.56 -1.34
CA SER A 35 -0.99 0.71 -2.53
C SER A 35 -0.76 -0.76 -2.17
N PRO A 36 -1.18 -1.72 -3.01
CA PRO A 36 -0.88 -3.14 -2.82
C PRO A 36 0.62 -3.43 -2.72
N HIS A 37 1.02 -4.38 -1.89
CA HIS A 37 2.36 -4.97 -2.00
C HIS A 37 2.33 -6.11 -3.01
N ALA A 38 3.37 -6.18 -3.84
CA ALA A 38 3.59 -7.23 -4.80
C ALA A 38 5.06 -7.62 -4.77
N PHE A 39 5.32 -8.93 -4.71
CA PHE A 39 6.67 -9.46 -4.61
C PHE A 39 7.03 -10.23 -5.88
N SER A 40 8.31 -10.21 -6.24
CA SER A 40 8.86 -10.89 -7.42
C SER A 40 9.48 -12.26 -7.12
N ASN A 41 9.54 -12.66 -5.85
CA ASN A 41 9.99 -13.98 -5.43
C ASN A 41 8.89 -15.02 -5.66
N PHE A 42 8.99 -15.74 -6.78
CA PHE A 42 7.99 -16.73 -7.16
C PHE A 42 8.14 -18.10 -6.46
N ASP A 43 9.30 -18.36 -5.86
CA ASP A 43 9.63 -19.61 -5.16
C ASP A 43 9.50 -19.45 -3.63
N THR A 44 8.33 -19.02 -3.17
CA THR A 44 8.03 -18.87 -1.74
C THR A 44 7.12 -19.99 -1.25
N PHE A 45 7.26 -20.37 0.02
CA PHE A 45 6.39 -21.39 0.62
C PHE A 45 4.90 -20.97 0.66
N GLN A 46 4.62 -19.67 0.59
CA GLN A 46 3.28 -19.08 0.55
C GLN A 46 2.76 -18.90 -0.88
N GLY A 47 3.63 -19.07 -1.88
CA GLY A 47 3.35 -18.84 -3.29
C GLY A 47 2.99 -20.11 -4.04
N ARG A 48 2.14 -19.97 -5.05
CA ARG A 48 1.92 -21.00 -6.08
C ARG A 48 1.99 -20.37 -7.47
N VAL A 49 2.83 -20.95 -8.32
CA VAL A 49 2.98 -20.56 -9.72
C VAL A 49 2.33 -21.62 -10.60
N ASN A 50 1.48 -21.19 -11.51
CA ASN A 50 1.01 -21.99 -12.64
C ASN A 50 1.69 -21.46 -13.91
N TYR A 51 2.76 -22.11 -14.33
CA TYR A 51 3.56 -21.71 -15.50
C TYR A 51 2.77 -21.80 -16.80
N GLU A 52 1.94 -22.84 -16.97
CA GLU A 52 1.11 -23.03 -18.17
C GLU A 52 0.12 -21.88 -18.40
N LYS A 53 -0.44 -21.34 -17.31
CA LYS A 53 -1.42 -20.25 -17.36
C LYS A 53 -0.80 -18.88 -17.10
N GLY A 54 0.51 -18.80 -16.85
CA GLY A 54 1.20 -17.56 -16.45
C GLY A 54 0.59 -16.91 -15.20
N ARG A 55 0.14 -17.71 -14.22
CA ARG A 55 -0.52 -17.20 -13.00
C ARG A 55 0.36 -17.39 -11.79
N PHE A 56 0.43 -16.35 -10.96
CA PHE A 56 1.05 -16.41 -9.64
C PHE A 56 0.04 -15.97 -8.58
N TRP A 57 -0.01 -16.73 -7.49
CA TRP A 57 -0.79 -16.40 -6.30
C TRP A 57 0.07 -16.57 -5.06
N ASP A 58 -0.05 -15.63 -4.14
CA ASP A 58 0.54 -15.68 -2.81
C ASP A 58 -0.50 -15.25 -1.77
N GLU A 59 -0.26 -15.58 -0.51
CA GLU A 59 -1.15 -15.26 0.61
C GLU A 59 -1.45 -13.76 0.73
N GLY A 60 -0.48 -12.89 0.47
CA GLY A 60 -0.61 -11.44 0.53
C GLY A 60 -1.64 -10.88 -0.45
N GLN A 61 -1.89 -11.58 -1.57
CA GLN A 61 -2.92 -11.16 -2.53
C GLN A 61 -4.33 -11.18 -1.93
N LEU A 62 -4.64 -12.07 -0.99
CA LEU A 62 -5.93 -12.05 -0.30
C LEU A 62 -6.11 -10.72 0.46
N PHE A 63 -5.07 -10.29 1.17
CA PHE A 63 -5.10 -9.03 1.92
C PHE A 63 -5.21 -7.82 0.99
N TYR A 64 -4.36 -7.72 -0.03
CA TYR A 64 -4.28 -6.52 -0.87
C TYR A 64 -5.32 -6.44 -1.99
N LYS A 65 -5.83 -7.57 -2.50
CA LYS A 65 -6.80 -7.59 -3.61
C LYS A 65 -8.24 -7.80 -3.17
N VAL A 66 -8.48 -8.28 -1.94
CA VAL A 66 -9.84 -8.55 -1.43
C VAL A 66 -10.10 -7.77 -0.14
N ILE A 67 -9.31 -7.99 0.91
CA ILE A 67 -9.60 -7.44 2.25
C ILE A 67 -9.45 -5.92 2.29
N GLN A 68 -8.33 -5.35 1.81
CA GLN A 68 -8.08 -3.91 1.82
C GLN A 68 -9.07 -3.13 0.93
N PRO A 69 -9.40 -3.57 -0.29
CA PRO A 69 -10.49 -2.98 -1.07
C PRO A 69 -11.84 -3.02 -0.35
N ALA A 70 -12.17 -4.13 0.34
CA ALA A 70 -13.39 -4.21 1.14
C ALA A 70 -13.36 -3.22 2.34
N ARG A 71 -12.23 -3.09 3.03
CA ARG A 71 -12.03 -2.09 4.10
C ARG A 71 -12.13 -0.65 3.61
N ASN A 72 -11.75 -0.39 2.36
CA ASN A 72 -11.85 0.94 1.77
C ASN A 72 -13.30 1.43 1.69
N THR A 73 -14.29 0.54 1.58
CA THR A 73 -15.71 0.95 1.55
C THR A 73 -16.21 1.48 2.89
N THR A 74 -15.47 1.25 3.98
CA THR A 74 -15.79 1.72 5.34
C THR A 74 -14.71 2.62 5.93
N ASN A 75 -13.84 3.20 5.07
CA ASN A 75 -12.73 4.07 5.47
C ASN A 75 -11.82 3.44 6.56
N SER A 76 -11.55 2.15 6.44
CA SER A 76 -10.83 1.35 7.45
C SER A 76 -9.59 0.64 6.88
N VAL A 77 -9.03 1.19 5.79
CA VAL A 77 -7.79 0.69 5.19
C VAL A 77 -6.67 0.74 6.22
N ILE A 78 -5.85 -0.32 6.25
CA ILE A 78 -4.70 -0.41 7.14
C ILE A 78 -3.45 0.11 6.40
N PHE A 79 -2.65 0.93 7.07
CA PHE A 79 -1.29 1.21 6.63
C PHE A 79 -0.41 0.00 6.94
N ALA A 80 0.15 -0.61 5.90
CA ALA A 80 0.89 -1.88 5.99
C ALA A 80 2.42 -1.69 6.06
N GLY A 81 2.89 -0.55 6.56
CA GLY A 81 4.32 -0.26 6.77
C GLY A 81 5.04 0.37 5.57
N SER A 82 4.54 0.18 4.34
CA SER A 82 5.25 0.61 3.13
C SER A 82 4.31 0.79 1.94
N ALA A 83 4.83 1.32 0.83
CA ALA A 83 4.09 1.59 -0.41
C ALA A 83 2.85 2.48 -0.18
N ALA A 84 3.01 3.51 0.66
CA ALA A 84 1.95 4.42 1.05
C ALA A 84 2.36 5.89 0.87
N LEU A 85 1.36 6.73 0.63
CA LEU A 85 1.51 8.18 0.55
C LEU A 85 0.60 8.83 1.60
N PHE A 86 1.12 9.77 2.38
CA PHE A 86 0.41 10.47 3.44
C PHE A 86 0.34 11.97 3.17
N ARG A 87 -0.77 12.61 3.52
CA ARG A 87 -0.82 14.06 3.72
C ARG A 87 -0.06 14.39 5.00
N ARG A 88 0.95 15.26 4.90
CA ARG A 88 1.81 15.58 6.06
C ARG A 88 1.04 16.18 7.22
N GLU A 89 0.06 17.05 6.95
CA GLU A 89 -0.75 17.66 8.00
C GLU A 89 -1.57 16.60 8.76
N ALA A 90 -2.17 15.63 8.05
CA ALA A 90 -2.90 14.54 8.71
C ALA A 90 -2.00 13.70 9.65
N LEU A 91 -0.73 13.48 9.28
CA LEU A 91 0.24 12.84 10.17
C LEU A 91 0.53 13.72 11.40
N LYS A 92 0.70 15.03 11.23
CA LYS A 92 0.95 15.95 12.36
C LYS A 92 -0.22 15.95 13.35
N ASP A 93 -1.44 15.96 12.85
CA ASP A 93 -2.66 16.04 13.66
C ASP A 93 -2.80 14.84 14.60
N VAL A 94 -2.27 13.67 14.22
CA VAL A 94 -2.29 12.44 15.03
C VAL A 94 -1.00 12.19 15.82
N GLY A 95 -0.07 13.14 15.84
CA GLY A 95 1.21 13.00 16.56
C GLY A 95 2.27 12.19 15.82
N TYR A 96 2.19 12.13 14.49
CA TYR A 96 3.05 11.36 13.58
C TYR A 96 2.89 9.84 13.71
N ILE A 97 3.92 9.06 13.34
CA ILE A 97 3.89 7.60 13.40
C ILE A 97 4.10 7.18 14.86
N ALA A 98 3.17 6.38 15.37
CA ALA A 98 3.27 5.81 16.71
C ALA A 98 4.52 4.92 16.84
N THR A 99 5.28 5.11 17.92
CA THR A 99 6.50 4.35 18.23
C THR A 99 6.28 3.27 19.30
N GLU A 100 5.08 3.19 19.85
CA GLU A 100 4.68 2.26 20.91
C GLU A 100 3.60 1.31 20.37
N THR A 101 3.51 0.10 20.95
CA THR A 101 2.54 -0.95 20.59
C THR A 101 1.53 -1.21 21.69
#